data_AF-A0A929BBT3-F1
#
_entry.id   AF-A0A929BBT3-F1
#
_cell.length_a   1.000
_cell.length_b   1.000
_cell.length_c   1.000
_cell.angle_alpha   90.00
_cell.angle_beta   90.00
_cell.angle_gamma   90.00
#
_symmetry.space_group_name_H-M   'P 1'
#
loop_
_entity.id
_entity.type
_entity.pdbx_description
1 polymer ?
#
loop_
_entity_poly.entity_id
_entity_poly.type
_entity_poly.pdbx_seq_one_letter_code
_entity_poly.pdbx_strand_id
1 'polypeptide(L)'
;MNKINNPKKILFLILLCNIAVSSHLFSQNNYKRKISISEWVEEMEKSKDKLYCLENTEIFYDESKDSLYAFWQLITTKPSDKDKKSEKKIFPTVRIQNCKLPDNKTCQVRNIIFQNNITFVNCEGAAQLIFYNCTFKQGFDLLHSDLGSIQFEHCSILQRVIVFELKINSFLFRNCSFYTDYKVAKSIQQYGFEKENHSYQYLFYIRQNEKKINTFYLSHCKFLPTEVMPIISFSGGKYDVLVFEGINFSNSIVDFSNCSVKENFTVSNCKFKLPLGMNSFNFPKDNTSFNWSLLDSVGLGMYENYAQAYTHKTDTLISDVNLFNELNSSYRKFFSMYRTQGDIESANACYNQLKDMETRRYHHLYQLNPSVHKWFNWRFNQFLKYFSAYGTNPVQSLIISMWTILLFAAVYFFFYSDWDGINRTFLIKQHRKIMQYFRSEQRLEDFYAEDYIEDIKFFADYKKEMKESKHELPVFIILLGKPLYLLSIIKHKILSFIYRRTEILQGRWIDLKSARKVFVAITVSFSIIIYIIYLGLVRALNSTTLSINAFSTLGFGAIPVKGASRYITILEGFLGWFLLSIFSVSLISQMLQN
;
A
#
# COMPACT_ATOMS: atom_id res chain seq x y z
N MET A 1 25.94 1.38 -82.69
CA MET A 1 24.56 1.41 -82.15
C MET A 1 24.05 -0.02 -82.19
N ASN A 2 23.68 -0.75 -81.13
CA ASN A 2 23.21 -0.38 -79.80
C ASN A 2 23.73 -1.38 -78.75
N LYS A 3 24.44 -0.85 -77.74
CA LYS A 3 24.66 -1.50 -76.44
C LYS A 3 23.36 -1.37 -75.65
N ILE A 4 22.61 -2.46 -75.48
CA ILE A 4 21.48 -2.52 -74.55
C ILE A 4 21.54 -3.81 -73.73
N ASN A 5 21.48 -3.61 -72.41
CA ASN A 5 21.07 -4.52 -71.34
C ASN A 5 21.99 -5.67 -70.90
N ASN A 6 22.98 -5.34 -70.06
CA ASN A 6 23.64 -6.28 -69.15
C ASN A 6 23.25 -6.20 -67.63
N PRO A 7 22.63 -5.14 -67.08
CA PRO A 7 22.30 -5.13 -65.64
C PRO A 7 21.01 -5.88 -65.29
N LYS A 8 20.04 -6.00 -66.22
CA LYS A 8 18.76 -6.70 -65.95
C LYS A 8 18.89 -8.21 -65.84
N LYS A 9 19.81 -8.84 -66.60
CA LYS A 9 20.07 -10.29 -66.51
C LYS A 9 20.77 -10.68 -65.21
N ILE A 10 21.71 -9.85 -64.75
CA ILE A 10 22.40 -10.05 -63.47
C ILE A 10 21.42 -9.84 -62.30
N LEU A 11 20.57 -8.82 -62.36
CA LEU A 11 19.53 -8.59 -61.35
C LEU A 11 18.52 -9.75 -61.31
N PHE A 12 18.14 -10.30 -62.45
CA PHE A 12 17.23 -11.46 -62.53
C PHE A 12 17.89 -12.75 -62.01
N LEU A 13 19.19 -12.96 -62.25
CA LEU A 13 19.94 -14.08 -61.67
C LEU A 13 20.10 -13.95 -60.14
N ILE A 14 20.35 -12.74 -59.64
CA ILE A 14 20.42 -12.47 -58.20
C ILE A 14 19.03 -12.66 -57.56
N LEU A 15 17.94 -12.28 -58.23
CA LEU A 15 16.59 -12.53 -57.76
C LEU A 15 16.25 -14.03 -57.73
N LEU A 16 16.63 -14.78 -58.77
CA LEU A 16 16.46 -16.24 -58.84
C LEU A 16 17.30 -17.00 -57.81
N CYS A 17 18.54 -16.57 -57.56
CA CYS A 17 19.35 -17.11 -56.47
C CYS A 17 18.77 -16.78 -55.10
N ASN A 18 18.21 -15.58 -54.89
CA ASN A 18 17.54 -15.26 -53.62
C ASN A 18 16.23 -16.04 -53.44
N ILE A 19 15.48 -16.30 -54.52
CA ILE A 19 14.27 -17.12 -54.46
C ILE A 19 14.63 -18.60 -54.22
N ALA A 20 15.66 -19.13 -54.88
CA ALA A 20 16.12 -20.52 -54.70
C ALA A 20 16.79 -20.76 -53.33
N VAL A 21 17.51 -19.77 -52.78
CA VAL A 21 18.06 -19.84 -51.42
C VAL A 21 16.94 -19.66 -50.39
N SER A 22 15.91 -18.86 -50.66
CA SER A 22 14.74 -18.75 -49.78
C SER A 22 13.89 -20.02 -49.74
N SER A 23 13.79 -20.76 -50.85
CA SER A 23 13.03 -22.03 -50.88
C SER A 23 13.76 -23.20 -50.23
N HIS A 24 15.09 -23.15 -50.12
CA HIS A 24 15.87 -24.12 -49.33
C HIS A 24 15.95 -23.79 -47.84
N LEU A 25 15.67 -22.54 -47.44
CA LEU A 25 15.56 -22.15 -46.02
C LEU A 25 14.21 -22.53 -45.40
N PHE A 26 13.20 -22.85 -46.21
CA PHE A 26 11.99 -23.57 -45.78
C PHE A 26 12.14 -25.07 -46.07
N SER A 27 13.14 -25.71 -45.46
CA SER A 27 13.12 -27.17 -45.35
C SER A 27 11.90 -27.56 -44.53
N GLN A 28 10.86 -28.10 -45.18
CA GLN A 28 9.82 -28.85 -44.48
C GLN A 28 10.52 -29.89 -43.60
N ASN A 29 10.22 -29.89 -42.29
CA ASN A 29 10.71 -30.91 -41.36
C ASN A 29 10.17 -32.27 -41.83
N ASN A 30 10.96 -33.00 -42.61
CA ASN A 30 10.60 -34.36 -43.03
C ASN A 30 10.85 -35.30 -41.85
N TYR A 31 9.80 -35.51 -41.05
CA TYR A 31 9.79 -36.52 -39.99
C TYR A 31 10.01 -37.90 -40.59
N LYS A 32 10.97 -38.66 -40.05
CA LYS A 32 11.35 -39.98 -40.57
C LYS A 32 10.40 -41.08 -40.10
N ARG A 33 9.67 -40.81 -39.03
CA ARG A 33 8.84 -41.79 -38.32
C ARG A 33 7.54 -41.14 -37.88
N LYS A 34 6.46 -41.91 -37.87
CA LYS A 34 5.15 -41.48 -37.37
C LYS A 34 4.59 -42.54 -36.42
N ILE A 35 4.18 -42.13 -35.21
CA ILE A 35 3.67 -43.04 -34.16
C ILE A 35 2.45 -42.44 -33.45
N SER A 36 1.56 -43.29 -32.95
CA SER A 36 0.42 -42.87 -32.11
C SER A 36 0.86 -42.50 -30.69
N ILE A 37 -0.01 -41.88 -29.91
CA ILE A 37 0.29 -41.54 -28.49
C ILE A 37 0.44 -42.82 -27.65
N SER A 38 -0.42 -43.81 -27.87
CA SER A 38 -0.31 -45.13 -27.23
C SER A 38 1.04 -45.79 -27.53
N GLU A 39 1.47 -45.78 -28.80
CA GLU A 39 2.77 -46.31 -29.21
C GLU A 39 3.92 -45.56 -28.54
N TRP A 40 3.87 -44.22 -28.51
CA TRP A 40 4.88 -43.40 -27.84
C TRP A 40 4.99 -43.71 -26.33
N VAL A 41 3.86 -43.81 -25.63
CA VAL A 41 3.86 -44.12 -24.19
C VAL A 41 4.35 -45.56 -23.94
N GLU A 42 3.93 -46.51 -24.77
CA GLU A 42 4.40 -47.89 -24.66
C GLU A 42 5.90 -48.03 -24.92
N GLU A 43 6.46 -47.29 -25.87
CA GLU A 43 7.91 -47.30 -26.14
C GLU A 43 8.70 -46.77 -24.95
N MET A 44 8.24 -45.69 -24.31
CA MET A 44 8.85 -45.16 -23.10
C MET A 44 8.77 -46.16 -21.93
N GLU A 45 7.64 -46.84 -21.79
CA GLU A 45 7.39 -47.83 -20.72
C GLU A 45 8.22 -49.11 -20.90
N LYS A 46 8.35 -49.59 -22.15
CA LYS A 46 9.07 -50.83 -22.49
C LYS A 46 10.59 -50.62 -22.64
N SER A 47 11.06 -49.38 -22.71
CA SER A 47 12.48 -49.08 -22.84
C SER A 47 13.27 -49.60 -21.63
N LYS A 48 14.29 -50.41 -21.92
CA LYS A 48 15.22 -50.96 -20.91
C LYS A 48 16.47 -50.10 -20.74
N ASP A 49 16.67 -49.14 -21.62
CA ASP A 49 17.82 -48.26 -21.60
C ASP A 49 17.68 -47.21 -20.50
N LYS A 50 18.80 -46.63 -20.05
CA LYS A 50 18.77 -45.52 -19.08
C LYS A 50 18.22 -44.23 -19.71
N LEU A 51 18.36 -44.09 -21.03
CA LEU A 51 17.92 -42.95 -21.82
C LEU A 51 17.01 -43.46 -22.93
N TYR A 52 15.78 -42.96 -22.96
CA TYR A 52 14.89 -43.10 -24.09
C TYR A 52 14.98 -41.82 -24.92
N CYS A 53 15.52 -41.91 -26.14
CA CYS A 53 15.59 -40.79 -27.07
C CYS A 53 14.64 -41.02 -28.24
N LEU A 54 13.67 -40.12 -28.42
CA LEU A 54 12.79 -40.07 -29.58
C LEU A 54 13.22 -38.91 -30.47
N GLU A 55 13.63 -39.20 -31.70
CA GLU A 55 14.15 -38.19 -32.62
C GLU A 55 13.41 -38.16 -33.95
N ASN A 56 13.24 -36.97 -34.52
CA ASN A 56 12.72 -36.77 -35.90
C ASN A 56 11.41 -37.53 -36.17
N THR A 57 10.50 -37.54 -35.19
CA THR A 57 9.26 -38.33 -35.21
C THR A 57 8.02 -37.43 -35.10
N GLU A 58 7.00 -37.71 -35.90
CA GLU A 58 5.65 -37.13 -35.76
C GLU A 58 4.81 -38.01 -34.84
N ILE A 59 4.36 -37.45 -33.72
CA ILE A 59 3.42 -38.06 -32.80
C ILE A 59 2.03 -37.51 -33.14
N PHE A 60 1.06 -38.39 -33.36
CA PHE A 60 -0.31 -38.00 -33.71
C PHE A 60 -1.32 -38.77 -32.87
N TYR A 61 -2.53 -38.22 -32.76
CA TYR A 61 -3.65 -38.92 -32.13
C TYR A 61 -4.32 -39.86 -33.13
N ASP A 62 -4.35 -41.16 -32.84
CA ASP A 62 -5.08 -42.19 -33.58
C ASP A 62 -6.36 -42.58 -32.83
N GLU A 63 -7.54 -42.32 -33.40
CA GLU A 63 -8.83 -42.61 -32.76
C GLU A 63 -9.01 -44.08 -32.35
N SER A 64 -8.43 -45.00 -33.10
CA SER A 64 -8.55 -46.43 -32.84
C SER A 64 -7.66 -46.91 -31.70
N LYS A 65 -6.47 -46.30 -31.54
CA LYS A 65 -5.44 -46.72 -30.56
C LYS A 65 -5.38 -45.84 -29.32
N ASP A 66 -5.76 -44.57 -29.42
CA ASP A 66 -5.49 -43.55 -28.41
C ASP A 66 -6.75 -43.11 -27.64
N SER A 67 -7.80 -43.95 -27.64
CA SER A 67 -9.05 -43.67 -26.89
C SER A 67 -8.82 -43.38 -25.40
N LEU A 68 -7.75 -43.93 -24.81
CA LEU A 68 -7.31 -43.65 -23.44
C LEU A 68 -6.67 -42.26 -23.27
N TYR A 69 -6.24 -41.61 -24.33
CA TYR A 69 -5.64 -40.27 -24.33
C TYR A 69 -6.55 -39.21 -24.95
N ALA A 70 -7.78 -39.58 -25.29
CA ALA A 70 -8.82 -38.64 -25.69
C ALA A 70 -9.06 -37.60 -24.58
N PHE A 71 -9.38 -36.37 -24.96
CA PHE A 71 -9.77 -35.36 -24.00
C PHE A 71 -11.09 -35.70 -23.30
N TRP A 72 -11.08 -35.82 -21.97
CA TRP A 72 -12.30 -35.93 -21.15
C TRP A 72 -12.62 -34.56 -20.52
N GLN A 73 -13.84 -34.06 -20.72
CA GLN A 73 -14.29 -32.70 -20.34
C GLN A 73 -14.21 -32.35 -18.84
N LEU A 74 -13.83 -33.27 -17.94
CA LEU A 74 -13.79 -33.07 -16.50
C LEU A 74 -12.40 -32.61 -16.01
N ILE A 75 -11.94 -31.44 -16.48
CA ILE A 75 -10.70 -30.81 -16.00
C ILE A 75 -10.80 -30.40 -14.51
N THR A 76 -12.01 -30.25 -13.96
CA THR A 76 -12.25 -29.71 -12.61
C THR A 76 -12.36 -30.74 -11.50
N THR A 77 -12.46 -32.04 -11.81
CA THR A 77 -12.59 -33.07 -10.78
C THR A 77 -11.23 -33.59 -10.35
N LYS A 78 -11.01 -33.62 -9.04
CA LYS A 78 -9.85 -34.25 -8.41
C LYS A 78 -9.75 -35.72 -8.86
N PRO A 79 -8.55 -36.25 -9.14
CA PRO A 79 -8.38 -37.65 -9.54
C PRO A 79 -9.02 -38.61 -8.53
N SER A 80 -9.79 -39.58 -9.01
CA SER A 80 -10.44 -40.60 -8.19
C SER A 80 -9.48 -41.73 -7.81
N ASP A 81 -9.82 -42.54 -6.80
CA ASP A 81 -9.01 -43.71 -6.43
C ASP A 81 -9.02 -44.81 -7.51
N LYS A 82 -9.99 -44.80 -8.44
CA LYS A 82 -9.94 -45.66 -9.64
C LYS A 82 -8.88 -45.21 -10.63
N ASP A 83 -8.62 -43.90 -10.75
CA ASP A 83 -7.60 -43.34 -11.64
C ASP A 83 -6.18 -43.71 -11.19
N LYS A 84 -5.96 -43.94 -9.89
CA LYS A 84 -4.67 -44.39 -9.36
C LYS A 84 -4.32 -45.84 -9.71
N LYS A 85 -5.30 -46.68 -10.09
CA LYS A 85 -5.05 -48.11 -10.40
C LYS A 85 -4.43 -48.34 -11.78
N SER A 86 -4.42 -47.35 -12.67
CA SER A 86 -3.85 -47.41 -14.02
C SER A 86 -2.53 -46.65 -14.17
N GLU A 87 -1.81 -46.44 -13.06
CA GLU A 87 -0.55 -45.69 -13.04
C GLU A 87 0.55 -46.39 -13.84
N LYS A 88 1.12 -45.69 -14.83
CA LYS A 88 2.28 -46.15 -15.60
C LYS A 88 3.56 -45.52 -15.05
N LYS A 89 4.64 -46.30 -14.97
CA LYS A 89 5.96 -45.82 -14.50
C LYS A 89 6.94 -45.82 -15.65
N ILE A 90 7.50 -44.65 -15.96
CA ILE A 90 8.55 -44.48 -16.95
C ILE A 90 9.86 -44.30 -16.19
N PHE A 91 10.71 -45.33 -16.26
CA PHE A 91 12.02 -45.36 -15.62
C PHE A 91 13.12 -44.61 -16.39
N PRO A 92 13.26 -44.67 -17.73
CA PRO A 92 14.34 -43.96 -18.41
C PRO A 92 14.25 -42.44 -18.26
N THR A 93 15.38 -41.75 -18.39
CA THR A 93 15.38 -40.33 -18.75
C THR A 93 14.77 -40.21 -20.15
N VAL A 94 13.80 -39.33 -20.34
CA VAL A 94 13.08 -39.17 -21.61
C VAL A 94 13.59 -37.93 -22.32
N ARG A 95 14.10 -38.10 -23.54
CA ARG A 95 14.50 -36.98 -24.42
C ARG A 95 13.75 -37.08 -25.73
N ILE A 96 13.02 -36.01 -26.07
CA ILE A 96 12.21 -35.91 -27.28
C ILE A 96 12.78 -34.76 -28.08
N GLN A 97 13.35 -35.05 -29.24
CA GLN A 97 14.17 -34.11 -29.98
C GLN A 97 13.74 -34.01 -31.45
N ASN A 98 13.54 -32.78 -31.94
CA ASN A 98 13.10 -32.51 -33.31
C ASN A 98 11.82 -33.30 -33.66
N CYS A 99 10.86 -33.34 -32.73
CA CYS A 99 9.61 -34.09 -32.91
C CYS A 99 8.41 -33.13 -33.06
N LYS A 100 7.43 -33.54 -33.87
CA LYS A 100 6.11 -32.91 -33.90
C LYS A 100 5.19 -33.59 -32.91
N LEU A 101 4.73 -32.84 -31.93
CA LEU A 101 3.78 -33.27 -30.91
C LEU A 101 2.35 -33.27 -31.48
N PRO A 102 1.40 -34.00 -30.85
CA PRO A 102 0.05 -34.18 -31.38
C PRO A 102 -0.65 -32.86 -31.68
N ASP A 103 -0.95 -32.63 -32.96
CA ASP A 103 -1.50 -31.37 -33.46
C ASP A 103 -2.90 -31.54 -34.08
N ASN A 104 -3.31 -32.79 -34.30
CA ASN A 104 -4.57 -33.13 -34.96
C ASN A 104 -5.78 -33.19 -34.00
N LYS A 105 -5.55 -33.19 -32.68
CA LYS A 105 -6.61 -33.24 -31.65
C LYS A 105 -6.07 -32.78 -30.30
N THR A 106 -6.95 -32.29 -29.42
CA THR A 106 -6.61 -32.14 -27.99
C THR A 106 -6.38 -33.50 -27.37
N CYS A 107 -5.22 -33.68 -26.74
CA CYS A 107 -4.77 -34.95 -26.18
C CYS A 107 -4.46 -34.83 -24.69
N GLN A 108 -4.76 -35.88 -23.94
CA GLN A 108 -4.56 -35.93 -22.49
C GLN A 108 -3.71 -37.14 -22.10
N VAL A 109 -2.45 -36.90 -21.76
CA VAL A 109 -1.55 -37.90 -21.16
C VAL A 109 -1.81 -37.95 -19.65
N ARG A 110 -2.23 -39.11 -19.14
CA ARG A 110 -2.71 -39.24 -17.76
C ARG A 110 -2.06 -40.35 -16.96
N ASN A 111 -1.96 -40.15 -15.64
CA ASN A 111 -1.53 -41.15 -14.66
C ASN A 111 -0.14 -41.74 -14.94
N ILE A 112 0.82 -40.90 -15.36
CA ILE A 112 2.20 -41.32 -15.62
C ILE A 112 3.12 -40.78 -14.53
N ILE A 113 3.99 -41.64 -14.00
CA ILE A 113 5.11 -41.26 -13.14
C ILE A 113 6.42 -41.38 -13.92
N PHE A 114 7.01 -40.24 -14.25
CA PHE A 114 8.37 -40.13 -14.76
C PHE A 114 9.35 -40.17 -13.58
N GLN A 115 10.13 -41.24 -13.50
CA GLN A 115 11.13 -41.41 -12.42
C GLN A 115 12.36 -40.51 -12.63
N ASN A 116 12.70 -40.25 -13.88
CA ASN A 116 13.80 -39.38 -14.30
C ASN A 116 13.25 -38.18 -15.11
N ASN A 117 14.14 -37.27 -15.51
CA ASN A 117 13.77 -36.04 -16.20
C ASN A 117 13.14 -36.33 -17.58
N ILE A 118 12.24 -35.46 -18.01
CA ILE A 118 11.68 -35.43 -19.36
C ILE A 118 12.02 -34.10 -20.03
N THR A 119 12.59 -34.18 -21.22
CA THR A 119 13.08 -33.01 -21.95
C THR A 119 12.55 -33.01 -23.37
N PHE A 120 11.93 -31.90 -23.77
CA PHE A 120 11.55 -31.62 -25.16
C PHE A 120 12.53 -30.60 -25.75
N VAL A 121 13.13 -30.92 -26.89
CA VAL A 121 14.14 -30.10 -27.55
C VAL A 121 13.75 -29.89 -29.01
N ASN A 122 13.65 -28.63 -29.45
CA ASN A 122 13.28 -28.27 -30.82
C ASN A 122 11.99 -28.97 -31.30
N CYS A 123 10.99 -29.08 -30.43
CA CYS A 123 9.71 -29.67 -30.80
C CYS A 123 8.77 -28.63 -31.41
N GLU A 124 7.84 -29.11 -32.25
CA GLU A 124 6.74 -28.30 -32.80
C GLU A 124 5.37 -28.97 -32.63
N GLY A 125 4.28 -28.29 -32.98
CA GLY A 125 2.92 -28.83 -32.92
C GLY A 125 2.30 -28.69 -31.52
N ALA A 126 1.69 -29.74 -30.98
CA ALA A 126 0.95 -29.71 -29.71
C ALA A 126 -0.21 -28.71 -29.71
N ALA A 127 -1.20 -28.86 -30.60
CA ALA A 127 -2.43 -28.07 -30.61
C ALA A 127 -2.96 -27.84 -29.19
N GLN A 128 -3.16 -28.93 -28.44
CA GLN A 128 -3.35 -28.89 -26.99
C GLN A 128 -2.95 -30.23 -26.36
N LEU A 129 -1.83 -30.23 -25.62
CA LEU A 129 -1.33 -31.38 -24.88
C LEU A 129 -1.51 -31.16 -23.37
N ILE A 130 -2.28 -32.05 -22.73
CA ILE A 130 -2.59 -31.97 -21.31
C ILE A 130 -1.91 -33.12 -20.57
N PHE A 131 -1.11 -32.81 -19.57
CA PHE A 131 -0.65 -33.76 -18.56
C PHE A 131 -1.63 -33.72 -17.38
N TYR A 132 -2.31 -34.83 -17.11
CA TYR A 132 -3.30 -34.94 -16.05
C TYR A 132 -2.90 -35.98 -15.02
N ASN A 133 -2.80 -35.57 -13.76
CA ASN A 133 -2.43 -36.47 -12.65
C ASN A 133 -1.09 -37.21 -12.91
N CYS A 134 -0.11 -36.51 -13.49
CA CYS A 134 1.23 -37.03 -13.74
C CYS A 134 2.20 -36.59 -12.63
N THR A 135 3.24 -37.39 -12.41
CA THR A 135 4.32 -37.06 -11.47
C THR A 135 5.66 -37.01 -12.19
N PHE A 136 6.38 -35.89 -12.04
CA PHE A 136 7.69 -35.66 -12.64
C PHE A 136 8.73 -35.59 -11.52
N LYS A 137 9.45 -36.69 -11.26
CA LYS A 137 10.31 -36.79 -10.06
C LYS A 137 11.63 -36.00 -10.15
N GLN A 138 12.15 -35.79 -11.35
CA GLN A 138 13.42 -35.09 -11.58
C GLN A 138 13.29 -33.84 -12.46
N GLY A 139 12.06 -33.38 -12.68
CA GLY A 139 11.78 -32.15 -13.41
C GLY A 139 11.16 -32.36 -14.79
N PHE A 140 10.99 -31.24 -15.47
CA PHE A 140 10.38 -31.12 -16.80
C PHE A 140 11.01 -29.95 -17.55
N ASP A 141 11.54 -30.21 -18.75
CA ASP A 141 12.30 -29.24 -19.52
C ASP A 141 11.71 -29.02 -20.92
N LEU A 142 11.55 -27.76 -21.32
CA LEU A 142 11.15 -27.32 -22.66
C LEU A 142 12.22 -26.40 -23.25
N LEU A 143 12.91 -26.87 -24.28
CA LEU A 143 14.05 -26.18 -24.87
C LEU A 143 13.79 -25.91 -26.36
N HIS A 144 13.98 -24.67 -26.78
CA HIS A 144 14.01 -24.22 -28.17
C HIS A 144 12.79 -24.63 -29.02
N SER A 145 11.61 -24.84 -28.41
CA SER A 145 10.42 -25.40 -29.07
C SER A 145 9.43 -24.32 -29.56
N ASP A 146 8.51 -24.67 -30.48
CA ASP A 146 7.40 -23.85 -30.98
C ASP A 146 6.07 -24.62 -30.92
N LEU A 147 5.31 -24.42 -29.85
CA LEU A 147 4.20 -25.28 -29.46
C LEU A 147 2.85 -24.55 -29.45
N GLY A 148 1.75 -25.28 -29.61
CA GLY A 148 0.41 -24.75 -29.42
C GLY A 148 0.12 -24.50 -27.95
N SER A 149 -0.28 -25.53 -27.22
CA SER A 149 -0.64 -25.43 -25.80
C SER A 149 -0.15 -26.63 -24.99
N ILE A 150 0.46 -26.36 -23.84
CA ILE A 150 0.83 -27.35 -22.83
C ILE A 150 0.16 -26.99 -21.52
N GLN A 151 -0.53 -27.96 -20.94
CA GLN A 151 -1.29 -27.78 -19.70
C GLN A 151 -0.98 -28.90 -18.70
N PHE A 152 -0.79 -28.53 -17.44
CA PHE A 152 -0.64 -29.45 -16.32
C PHE A 152 -1.82 -29.31 -15.37
N GLU A 153 -2.50 -30.41 -15.13
CA GLU A 153 -3.66 -30.49 -14.25
C GLU A 153 -3.42 -31.55 -13.19
N HIS A 154 -3.53 -31.15 -11.91
CA HIS A 154 -3.33 -32.06 -10.78
C HIS A 154 -1.98 -32.80 -10.79
N CYS A 155 -0.95 -32.22 -11.41
CA CYS A 155 0.37 -32.83 -11.53
C CYS A 155 1.25 -32.53 -10.30
N SER A 156 2.22 -33.41 -10.06
CA SER A 156 3.26 -33.20 -9.05
C SER A 156 4.61 -33.06 -9.75
N ILE A 157 5.20 -31.87 -9.70
CA ILE A 157 6.48 -31.58 -10.35
C ILE A 157 7.53 -31.36 -9.28
N LEU A 158 8.50 -32.28 -9.22
CA LEU A 158 9.59 -32.24 -8.27
C LEU A 158 10.84 -31.69 -8.96
N GLN A 159 11.72 -31.10 -8.16
CA GLN A 159 12.98 -30.46 -8.52
C GLN A 159 12.81 -29.14 -9.27
N ARG A 160 12.42 -29.17 -10.55
CA ARG A 160 12.46 -27.96 -11.41
C ARG A 160 11.61 -28.06 -12.67
N VAL A 161 11.26 -26.89 -13.19
CA VAL A 161 10.73 -26.65 -14.53
C VAL A 161 11.69 -25.71 -15.26
N ILE A 162 12.29 -26.17 -16.36
CA ILE A 162 13.20 -25.36 -17.17
C ILE A 162 12.54 -25.04 -18.51
N VAL A 163 12.56 -23.76 -18.87
CA VAL A 163 12.06 -23.31 -20.17
C VAL A 163 13.08 -22.38 -20.80
N PHE A 164 13.57 -22.74 -21.99
CA PHE A 164 14.46 -21.91 -22.80
C PHE A 164 13.91 -21.72 -24.20
N GLU A 165 13.84 -20.46 -24.66
CA GLU A 165 13.44 -20.10 -26.03
C GLU A 165 12.20 -20.89 -26.48
N LEU A 166 11.10 -20.67 -25.76
CA LEU A 166 9.83 -21.33 -26.02
C LEU A 166 8.87 -20.34 -26.66
N LYS A 167 8.40 -20.68 -27.86
CA LYS A 167 7.23 -20.04 -28.45
C LYS A 167 6.04 -20.94 -28.13
N ILE A 168 5.03 -20.40 -27.45
CA ILE A 168 3.84 -21.18 -27.09
C ILE A 168 2.59 -20.31 -26.96
N ASN A 169 1.43 -20.79 -27.41
CA ASN A 169 0.17 -20.05 -27.24
C ASN A 169 -0.31 -20.09 -25.78
N SER A 170 -0.18 -21.23 -25.10
CA SER A 170 -0.61 -21.36 -23.70
C SER A 170 0.26 -22.33 -22.92
N PHE A 171 0.79 -21.87 -21.80
CA PHE A 171 1.54 -22.68 -20.83
C PHE A 171 0.89 -22.57 -19.46
N LEU A 172 0.18 -23.64 -19.08
CA LEU A 172 -0.80 -23.60 -17.99
C LEU A 172 -0.48 -24.63 -16.91
N PHE A 173 -0.55 -24.23 -15.65
CA PHE A 173 -0.43 -25.10 -14.49
C PHE A 173 -1.59 -24.84 -13.55
N ARG A 174 -2.39 -25.87 -13.26
CA ARG A 174 -3.56 -25.76 -12.38
C ARG A 174 -3.61 -26.92 -11.41
N ASN A 175 -3.94 -26.61 -10.15
CA ASN A 175 -4.04 -27.58 -9.06
C ASN A 175 -2.79 -28.47 -8.90
N CYS A 176 -1.62 -27.97 -9.32
CA CYS A 176 -0.37 -28.72 -9.28
C CYS A 176 0.33 -28.55 -7.93
N SER A 177 1.18 -29.52 -7.60
CA SER A 177 2.10 -29.41 -6.46
C SER A 177 3.55 -29.35 -6.94
N PHE A 178 4.33 -28.50 -6.30
CA PHE A 178 5.73 -28.28 -6.64
C PHE A 178 6.62 -28.47 -5.42
N TYR A 179 7.79 -29.06 -5.62
CA TYR A 179 8.77 -29.34 -4.57
C TYR A 179 10.18 -29.28 -5.14
N THR A 180 11.17 -28.86 -4.35
CA THR A 180 12.58 -28.87 -4.76
C THR A 180 13.47 -29.35 -3.61
N ASP A 181 14.48 -30.18 -3.91
CA ASP A 181 15.43 -30.73 -2.95
C ASP A 181 16.85 -30.50 -3.45
N TYR A 182 17.65 -29.84 -2.62
CA TYR A 182 19.04 -29.53 -2.91
C TYR A 182 19.87 -30.74 -3.37
N LYS A 183 19.69 -31.88 -2.69
CA LYS A 183 20.53 -33.07 -2.91
C LYS A 183 20.30 -33.67 -4.29
N VAL A 184 19.06 -33.60 -4.78
CA VAL A 184 18.67 -34.12 -6.09
C VAL A 184 18.95 -33.09 -7.19
N ALA A 185 18.73 -31.81 -6.92
CA ALA A 185 19.03 -30.74 -7.87
C ALA A 185 20.51 -30.70 -8.32
N LYS A 186 21.46 -30.98 -7.42
CA LYS A 186 22.89 -30.96 -7.72
C LYS A 186 23.32 -32.01 -8.75
N SER A 187 22.64 -33.15 -8.83
CA SER A 187 22.96 -34.19 -9.81
C SER A 187 22.46 -33.89 -11.22
N ILE A 188 21.68 -32.81 -11.42
CA ILE A 188 20.99 -32.43 -12.67
C ILE A 188 21.63 -31.18 -13.30
N GLN A 189 22.87 -30.80 -12.95
CA GLN A 189 23.52 -29.59 -13.49
C GLN A 189 23.77 -29.70 -15.02
N GLN A 190 22.81 -29.22 -15.82
CA GLN A 190 22.93 -29.18 -17.29
C GLN A 190 22.82 -27.78 -17.91
N TYR A 191 22.66 -26.70 -17.14
CA TYR A 191 22.34 -25.38 -17.73
C TYR A 191 22.96 -24.14 -17.04
N GLY A 192 24.15 -24.26 -16.44
CA GLY A 192 24.90 -23.08 -15.95
C GLY A 192 24.24 -22.34 -14.78
N PHE A 193 23.78 -23.09 -13.77
CA PHE A 193 23.12 -22.57 -12.56
C PHE A 193 24.11 -22.04 -11.51
N GLU A 194 24.99 -21.12 -11.90
CA GLU A 194 26.07 -20.61 -11.03
C GLU A 194 25.56 -19.91 -9.76
N LYS A 195 24.29 -19.46 -9.76
CA LYS A 195 23.67 -18.76 -8.64
C LYS A 195 23.08 -19.70 -7.58
N GLU A 196 22.86 -20.98 -7.85
CA GLU A 196 22.21 -21.90 -6.88
C GLU A 196 23.15 -22.33 -5.74
N ASN A 197 22.59 -22.54 -4.55
CA ASN A 197 23.33 -23.10 -3.40
C ASN A 197 22.42 -23.89 -2.44
N HIS A 198 22.93 -24.22 -1.25
CA HIS A 198 22.19 -24.92 -0.20
C HIS A 198 21.03 -24.10 0.41
N SER A 199 20.89 -22.82 0.08
CA SER A 199 19.88 -21.92 0.64
C SER A 199 18.76 -21.62 -0.34
N TYR A 200 19.00 -21.63 -1.65
CA TYR A 200 18.00 -21.33 -2.66
C TYR A 200 18.27 -22.03 -4.00
N GLN A 201 17.19 -22.42 -4.68
CA GLN A 201 17.24 -23.20 -5.94
C GLN A 201 16.12 -22.82 -6.90
N TYR A 202 16.38 -22.92 -8.20
CA TYR A 202 15.35 -22.70 -9.21
C TYR A 202 14.35 -23.85 -9.20
N LEU A 203 13.10 -23.49 -8.92
CA LEU A 203 11.96 -24.36 -9.15
C LEU A 203 11.32 -24.06 -10.52
N PHE A 204 11.28 -22.79 -10.91
CA PHE A 204 11.01 -22.38 -12.27
C PHE A 204 12.17 -21.53 -12.77
N TYR A 205 12.74 -21.95 -13.90
CA TYR A 205 13.71 -21.15 -14.63
C TYR A 205 13.24 -20.98 -16.07
N ILE A 206 12.56 -19.86 -16.31
CA ILE A 206 12.02 -19.50 -17.62
C ILE A 206 12.89 -18.39 -18.19
N ARG A 207 13.72 -18.72 -19.17
CA ARG A 207 14.58 -17.74 -19.84
C ARG A 207 14.23 -17.63 -21.32
N GLN A 208 13.99 -16.40 -21.74
CA GLN A 208 13.51 -16.05 -23.08
C GLN A 208 14.27 -14.83 -23.57
N ASN A 209 14.81 -14.86 -24.78
CA ASN A 209 15.40 -13.69 -25.42
C ASN A 209 14.52 -13.21 -26.57
N GLU A 210 14.25 -14.07 -27.56
CA GLU A 210 13.54 -13.68 -28.79
C GLU A 210 12.10 -14.21 -28.84
N LYS A 211 11.91 -15.45 -28.39
CA LYS A 211 10.61 -16.11 -28.47
C LYS A 211 9.62 -15.61 -27.41
N LYS A 212 8.34 -15.90 -27.67
CA LYS A 212 7.20 -15.32 -26.98
C LYS A 212 6.28 -16.40 -26.44
N ILE A 213 5.90 -16.27 -25.17
CA ILE A 213 4.86 -17.08 -24.54
C ILE A 213 3.59 -16.23 -24.55
N ASN A 214 2.57 -16.58 -25.33
CA ASN A 214 1.36 -15.74 -25.37
C ASN A 214 0.68 -15.76 -24.00
N THR A 215 0.32 -16.93 -23.46
CA THR A 215 -0.29 -17.04 -22.13
C THR A 215 0.53 -17.91 -21.19
N PHE A 216 0.91 -17.37 -20.04
CA PHE A 216 1.39 -18.14 -18.88
C PHE A 216 0.37 -18.03 -17.74
N TYR A 217 -0.03 -19.18 -17.20
CA TYR A 217 -1.05 -19.24 -16.15
C TYR A 217 -0.65 -20.24 -15.08
N LEU A 218 -0.54 -19.78 -13.83
CA LEU A 218 -0.30 -20.61 -12.65
C LEU A 218 -1.47 -20.38 -11.69
N SER A 219 -2.27 -21.39 -11.39
CA SER A 219 -3.41 -21.23 -10.47
C SER A 219 -3.64 -22.40 -9.51
N HIS A 220 -4.08 -22.05 -8.30
CA HIS A 220 -4.44 -23.00 -7.25
C HIS A 220 -3.35 -24.05 -6.97
N CYS A 221 -2.09 -23.67 -7.21
CA CYS A 221 -0.93 -24.52 -7.07
C CYS A 221 -0.34 -24.41 -5.66
N LYS A 222 0.30 -25.50 -5.22
CA LYS A 222 0.90 -25.60 -3.88
C LYS A 222 2.41 -25.79 -3.98
N PHE A 223 3.17 -24.89 -3.37
CA PHE A 223 4.59 -25.11 -3.10
C PHE A 223 4.71 -25.87 -1.77
N LEU A 224 5.22 -27.09 -1.85
CA LEU A 224 5.44 -27.93 -0.67
C LEU A 224 6.64 -27.40 0.13
N PRO A 225 6.68 -27.60 1.47
CA PRO A 225 7.82 -27.18 2.29
C PRO A 225 9.13 -27.83 1.82
N THR A 226 10.19 -27.03 1.76
CA THR A 226 11.51 -27.42 1.26
C THR A 226 12.60 -26.93 2.22
N GLU A 227 13.74 -27.63 2.26
CA GLU A 227 14.93 -27.18 3.03
C GLU A 227 15.60 -25.95 2.39
N VAL A 228 15.34 -25.72 1.09
CA VAL A 228 15.83 -24.58 0.31
C VAL A 228 14.70 -23.65 -0.09
N MET A 229 15.00 -22.38 -0.29
CA MET A 229 14.04 -21.39 -0.78
C MET A 229 13.85 -21.52 -2.30
N PRO A 230 12.66 -21.85 -2.80
CA PRO A 230 12.41 -21.99 -4.23
C PRO A 230 12.43 -20.65 -4.95
N ILE A 231 13.09 -20.59 -6.10
CA ILE A 231 13.12 -19.43 -7.00
C ILE A 231 12.21 -19.71 -8.19
N ILE A 232 11.34 -18.74 -8.48
CA ILE A 232 10.46 -18.69 -9.63
C ILE A 232 10.90 -17.50 -10.46
N SER A 233 11.80 -17.78 -11.40
CA SER A 233 12.45 -16.75 -12.21
C SER A 233 11.90 -16.76 -13.63
N PHE A 234 11.37 -15.60 -14.00
CA PHE A 234 11.12 -15.20 -15.37
C PHE A 234 12.27 -14.26 -15.74
N SER A 235 13.17 -14.73 -16.60
CA SER A 235 14.35 -14.01 -17.03
C SER A 235 14.23 -13.64 -18.51
N GLY A 236 13.90 -12.38 -18.78
CA GLY A 236 13.64 -11.93 -20.14
C GLY A 236 12.28 -12.38 -20.68
N GLY A 237 12.06 -12.14 -21.97
CA GLY A 237 10.90 -12.63 -22.69
C GLY A 237 9.72 -11.68 -22.79
N LYS A 238 8.89 -11.97 -23.78
CA LYS A 238 7.64 -11.27 -24.06
C LYS A 238 6.47 -12.20 -23.77
N TYR A 239 5.53 -11.69 -23.00
CA TYR A 239 4.29 -12.36 -22.62
C TYR A 239 3.11 -11.52 -23.09
N ASP A 240 2.04 -12.13 -23.62
CA ASP A 240 0.78 -11.37 -23.77
C ASP A 240 0.06 -11.33 -22.43
N VAL A 241 -0.16 -12.50 -21.84
CA VAL A 241 -0.94 -12.70 -20.62
C VAL A 241 -0.11 -13.46 -19.59
N LEU A 242 -0.03 -12.91 -18.39
CA LEU A 242 0.66 -13.51 -17.25
C LEU A 242 -0.26 -13.51 -16.03
N VAL A 243 -0.63 -14.70 -15.53
CA VAL A 243 -1.59 -14.83 -14.43
C VAL A 243 -1.09 -15.73 -13.32
N PHE A 244 -1.25 -15.24 -12.09
CA PHE A 244 -1.03 -15.96 -10.84
C PHE A 244 -2.28 -15.87 -9.97
N GLU A 245 -2.85 -17.01 -9.60
CA GLU A 245 -4.11 -17.04 -8.84
C GLU A 245 -4.09 -18.08 -7.72
N GLY A 246 -4.38 -17.64 -6.49
CA GLY A 246 -4.60 -18.56 -5.36
C GLY A 246 -3.33 -19.28 -4.90
N ILE A 247 -2.17 -18.61 -4.96
CA ILE A 247 -0.86 -19.21 -4.68
C ILE A 247 -0.20 -18.57 -3.46
N ASN A 248 0.37 -19.40 -2.60
CA ASN A 248 1.16 -18.92 -1.47
C ASN A 248 2.66 -18.91 -1.81
N PHE A 249 3.22 -17.74 -2.11
CA PHE A 249 4.64 -17.50 -2.35
C PHE A 249 5.41 -17.08 -1.09
N SER A 250 4.85 -17.25 0.11
CA SER A 250 5.47 -16.79 1.36
C SER A 250 6.90 -17.31 1.58
N ASN A 251 7.23 -18.47 1.03
CA ASN A 251 8.55 -19.10 1.17
C ASN A 251 9.29 -19.20 -0.17
N SER A 252 8.89 -18.43 -1.19
CA SER A 252 9.46 -18.51 -2.54
C SER A 252 9.87 -17.13 -3.03
N ILE A 253 11.01 -17.05 -3.72
CA ILE A 253 11.40 -15.85 -4.45
C ILE A 253 10.67 -15.85 -5.80
N VAL A 254 10.03 -14.73 -6.13
CA VAL A 254 9.43 -14.50 -7.45
C VAL A 254 10.14 -13.31 -8.09
N ASP A 255 10.65 -13.52 -9.30
CA ASP A 255 11.49 -12.54 -9.99
C ASP A 255 11.09 -12.44 -11.47
N PHE A 256 10.73 -11.21 -11.89
CA PHE A 256 10.30 -10.87 -13.24
C PHE A 256 11.37 -10.08 -14.02
N SER A 257 12.63 -10.27 -13.68
CA SER A 257 13.75 -9.54 -14.26
C SER A 257 13.76 -9.59 -15.80
N ASN A 258 13.74 -8.42 -16.43
CA ASN A 258 13.73 -8.20 -17.89
C ASN A 258 12.49 -8.74 -18.62
N CYS A 259 11.40 -9.06 -17.91
CA CYS A 259 10.16 -9.51 -18.55
C CYS A 259 9.31 -8.34 -19.05
N SER A 260 8.59 -8.57 -20.14
CA SER A 260 7.56 -7.64 -20.63
C SER A 260 6.24 -8.37 -20.84
N VAL A 261 5.19 -7.90 -20.20
CA VAL A 261 3.80 -8.32 -20.41
C VAL A 261 3.11 -7.27 -21.28
N LYS A 262 2.39 -7.70 -22.33
CA LYS A 262 1.78 -6.81 -23.33
C LYS A 262 0.29 -6.58 -23.09
N GLU A 263 -0.48 -7.64 -22.84
CA GLU A 263 -1.93 -7.59 -22.85
C GLU A 263 -2.53 -7.61 -21.45
N ASN A 264 -2.13 -8.53 -20.57
CA ASN A 264 -2.71 -8.64 -19.23
C ASN A 264 -1.73 -9.20 -18.18
N PHE A 265 -1.62 -8.53 -17.02
CA PHE A 265 -0.91 -9.06 -15.85
C PHE A 265 -1.85 -9.17 -14.64
N THR A 266 -2.12 -10.38 -14.16
CA THR A 266 -3.04 -10.61 -13.04
C THR A 266 -2.36 -11.37 -11.91
N VAL A 267 -2.46 -10.84 -10.69
CA VAL A 267 -2.06 -11.49 -9.44
C VAL A 267 -3.21 -11.38 -8.45
N SER A 268 -3.94 -12.47 -8.24
CA SER A 268 -5.11 -12.53 -7.37
C SER A 268 -4.98 -13.62 -6.31
N ASN A 269 -5.50 -13.36 -5.11
CA ASN A 269 -5.54 -14.32 -4.00
C ASN A 269 -4.17 -14.96 -3.68
N CYS A 270 -3.08 -14.23 -3.94
CA CYS A 270 -1.72 -14.68 -3.67
C CYS A 270 -1.21 -14.15 -2.33
N LYS A 271 -0.13 -14.73 -1.80
CA LYS A 271 0.53 -14.23 -0.57
C LYS A 271 2.03 -14.14 -0.77
N PHE A 272 2.63 -13.01 -0.39
CA PHE A 272 4.06 -12.77 -0.47
C PHE A 272 4.61 -12.40 0.92
N LYS A 273 5.79 -12.93 1.27
CA LYS A 273 6.59 -12.49 2.43
C LYS A 273 8.01 -12.09 2.06
N LEU A 274 8.33 -12.14 0.77
CA LEU A 274 9.60 -11.72 0.21
C LEU A 274 9.34 -10.66 -0.86
N PRO A 275 10.29 -9.73 -1.09
CA PRO A 275 10.17 -8.72 -2.13
C PRO A 275 10.04 -9.35 -3.52
N LEU A 276 9.25 -8.73 -4.40
CA LEU A 276 9.18 -9.14 -5.80
C LEU A 276 10.34 -8.57 -6.61
N GLY A 277 11.01 -9.43 -7.38
CA GLY A 277 12.07 -9.03 -8.31
C GLY A 277 11.47 -8.30 -9.51
N MET A 278 11.87 -7.04 -9.70
CA MET A 278 11.20 -6.12 -10.64
C MET A 278 12.16 -5.40 -11.58
N ASN A 279 13.40 -5.89 -11.71
CA ASN A 279 14.42 -5.28 -12.55
C ASN A 279 13.94 -5.25 -14.01
N SER A 280 13.80 -4.06 -14.59
CA SER A 280 13.36 -3.84 -15.97
C SER A 280 12.06 -4.56 -16.36
N PHE A 281 11.17 -4.80 -15.40
CA PHE A 281 9.85 -5.39 -15.66
C PHE A 281 8.90 -4.37 -16.30
N ASN A 282 8.16 -4.77 -17.32
CA ASN A 282 7.14 -3.95 -18.00
C ASN A 282 5.79 -4.69 -18.06
N PHE A 283 4.70 -3.97 -17.88
CA PHE A 283 3.33 -4.50 -17.88
C PHE A 283 2.32 -3.42 -18.32
N PRO A 284 1.13 -3.80 -18.82
CA PRO A 284 0.13 -2.86 -19.31
C PRO A 284 -0.64 -2.22 -18.15
N LYS A 285 -0.55 -0.89 -18.01
CA LYS A 285 -1.14 -0.17 -16.86
C LYS A 285 -2.66 -0.34 -16.76
N ASP A 286 -3.37 -0.31 -17.87
CA ASP A 286 -4.84 -0.32 -17.88
C ASP A 286 -5.43 -1.73 -17.68
N ASN A 287 -4.64 -2.77 -17.94
CA ASN A 287 -5.07 -4.16 -17.87
C ASN A 287 -4.13 -4.98 -16.98
N THR A 288 -3.82 -4.44 -15.80
CA THR A 288 -3.10 -5.15 -14.74
C THR A 288 -3.95 -5.22 -13.49
N SER A 289 -4.20 -6.42 -12.97
CA SER A 289 -4.89 -6.63 -11.70
C SER A 289 -3.87 -7.08 -10.65
N PHE A 290 -3.37 -6.15 -9.84
CA PHE A 290 -2.41 -6.44 -8.78
C PHE A 290 -2.69 -5.49 -7.61
N ASN A 291 -3.21 -5.97 -6.49
CA ASN A 291 -3.44 -5.10 -5.32
C ASN A 291 -2.15 -4.89 -4.52
N TRP A 292 -1.83 -3.65 -4.14
CA TRP A 292 -0.57 -3.34 -3.45
C TRP A 292 -0.49 -3.90 -2.03
N SER A 293 -1.62 -4.12 -1.36
CA SER A 293 -1.69 -4.74 -0.01
C SER A 293 -1.01 -6.11 0.05
N LEU A 294 -0.90 -6.80 -1.09
CA LEU A 294 -0.16 -8.06 -1.22
C LEU A 294 1.35 -7.89 -0.92
N LEU A 295 1.88 -6.67 -1.04
CA LEU A 295 3.29 -6.31 -0.87
C LEU A 295 3.54 -5.30 0.25
N ASP A 296 2.54 -4.83 0.98
CA ASP A 296 2.67 -3.71 1.92
C ASP A 296 3.81 -3.86 2.94
N SER A 297 4.11 -5.10 3.37
CA SER A 297 5.16 -5.39 4.34
C SER A 297 6.56 -5.58 3.74
N VAL A 298 6.65 -5.90 2.44
CA VAL A 298 7.88 -6.38 1.78
C VAL A 298 8.36 -5.47 0.65
N GLY A 299 7.42 -4.89 -0.10
CA GLY A 299 7.66 -4.02 -1.24
C GLY A 299 8.26 -4.73 -2.45
N LEU A 300 8.85 -3.92 -3.34
CA LEU A 300 9.59 -4.39 -4.50
C LEU A 300 11.08 -4.54 -4.15
N GLY A 301 11.79 -5.35 -4.94
CA GLY A 301 13.22 -5.50 -4.82
C GLY A 301 13.90 -5.88 -6.12
N MET A 302 15.22 -5.99 -6.05
CA MET A 302 16.06 -6.52 -7.12
C MET A 302 16.96 -7.62 -6.56
N TYR A 303 17.20 -8.65 -7.36
CA TYR A 303 18.02 -9.79 -6.98
C TYR A 303 19.24 -9.88 -7.89
N GLU A 304 20.43 -9.78 -7.31
CA GLU A 304 21.67 -10.06 -8.05
C GLU A 304 22.05 -11.54 -7.95
N ASN A 305 22.16 -12.06 -6.73
CA ASN A 305 22.57 -13.44 -6.44
C ASN A 305 21.55 -14.23 -5.61
N TYR A 306 20.32 -13.72 -5.43
CA TYR A 306 19.22 -14.28 -4.63
C TYR A 306 19.48 -14.51 -3.13
N ALA A 307 20.70 -14.31 -2.64
CA ALA A 307 21.01 -14.38 -1.21
C ALA A 307 20.33 -13.26 -0.42
N GLN A 308 20.28 -12.06 -1.01
CA GLN A 308 19.61 -10.91 -0.43
C GLN A 308 19.00 -10.05 -1.53
N ALA A 309 17.79 -9.54 -1.29
CA ALA A 309 17.16 -8.55 -2.14
C ALA A 309 17.69 -7.14 -1.85
N TYR A 310 17.98 -6.38 -2.89
CA TYR A 310 18.12 -4.93 -2.81
C TYR A 310 16.74 -4.30 -2.76
N THR A 311 16.37 -3.79 -1.59
CA THR A 311 15.03 -3.24 -1.31
C THR A 311 15.16 -1.80 -0.83
N HIS A 312 14.03 -1.12 -0.66
CA HIS A 312 13.98 0.18 0.00
C HIS A 312 14.61 0.20 1.41
N LYS A 313 14.88 -0.97 2.00
CA LYS A 313 15.53 -1.11 3.31
C LYS A 313 17.05 -1.35 3.27
N THR A 314 17.64 -1.59 2.10
CA THR A 314 19.04 -2.05 1.97
C THR A 314 19.97 -0.89 1.66
N ASP A 315 21.08 -0.74 2.39
CA ASP A 315 21.99 0.40 2.20
C ASP A 315 22.77 0.35 0.88
N THR A 316 23.06 -0.83 0.34
CA THR A 316 23.69 -0.99 -0.98
C THR A 316 22.86 -0.37 -2.10
N LEU A 317 21.54 -0.61 -2.09
CA LEU A 317 20.58 0.04 -3.00
C LEU A 317 20.67 1.56 -2.85
N ILE A 318 20.71 2.05 -1.61
CA ILE A 318 20.70 3.47 -1.31
C ILE A 318 22.01 4.14 -1.72
N SER A 319 23.14 3.44 -1.73
CA SER A 319 24.43 3.98 -2.17
C SER A 319 24.53 4.07 -3.70
N ASP A 320 24.05 3.06 -4.43
CA ASP A 320 24.19 2.95 -5.88
C ASP A 320 23.09 3.73 -6.61
N VAL A 321 23.50 4.68 -7.46
CA VAL A 321 22.58 5.54 -8.23
C VAL A 321 21.74 4.74 -9.23
N ASN A 322 22.35 3.76 -9.90
CA ASN A 322 21.71 2.99 -10.96
C ASN A 322 20.67 2.04 -10.36
N LEU A 323 21.06 1.29 -9.32
CA LEU A 323 20.14 0.40 -8.62
C LEU A 323 18.96 1.19 -8.00
N PHE A 324 19.24 2.34 -7.38
CA PHE A 324 18.20 3.20 -6.85
C PHE A 324 17.22 3.68 -7.93
N ASN A 325 17.75 4.17 -9.07
CA ASN A 325 16.93 4.68 -10.17
C ASN A 325 16.05 3.60 -10.80
N GLU A 326 16.57 2.38 -10.94
CA GLU A 326 15.84 1.25 -11.50
C GLU A 326 14.66 0.85 -10.60
N LEU A 327 14.91 0.66 -9.30
CA LEU A 327 13.83 0.31 -8.37
C LEU A 327 12.80 1.46 -8.25
N ASN A 328 13.26 2.71 -8.23
CA ASN A 328 12.41 3.90 -8.26
C ASN A 328 11.50 3.93 -9.50
N SER A 329 12.04 3.57 -10.68
CA SER A 329 11.25 3.42 -11.91
C SER A 329 10.15 2.38 -11.77
N SER A 330 10.47 1.22 -11.18
CA SER A 330 9.48 0.15 -10.92
C SER A 330 8.36 0.62 -9.97
N TYR A 331 8.70 1.27 -8.85
CA TYR A 331 7.70 1.88 -7.96
C TYR A 331 6.80 2.89 -8.70
N ARG A 332 7.39 3.75 -9.54
CA ARG A 332 6.63 4.76 -10.31
C ARG A 332 5.70 4.14 -11.35
N LYS A 333 6.07 3.01 -11.96
CA LYS A 333 5.19 2.26 -12.87
C LYS A 333 3.95 1.75 -12.14
N PHE A 334 4.12 1.10 -10.98
CA PHE A 334 2.99 0.64 -10.15
C PHE A 334 2.14 1.81 -9.64
N PHE A 335 2.76 2.86 -9.11
CA PHE A 335 2.04 4.06 -8.67
C PHE A 335 1.20 4.67 -9.79
N SER A 336 1.77 4.82 -10.99
CA SER A 336 1.04 5.32 -12.16
C SER A 336 -0.10 4.39 -12.57
N MET A 337 0.10 3.08 -12.52
CA MET A 337 -0.94 2.09 -12.82
C MET A 337 -2.13 2.25 -11.87
N TYR A 338 -1.90 2.26 -10.56
CA TYR A 338 -2.97 2.41 -9.57
C TYR A 338 -3.75 3.70 -9.73
N ARG A 339 -3.06 4.81 -10.00
CA ARG A 339 -3.70 6.10 -10.26
C ARG A 339 -4.60 6.06 -11.50
N THR A 340 -4.12 5.48 -12.59
CA THR A 340 -4.92 5.37 -13.82
C THR A 340 -6.16 4.48 -13.61
N GLN A 341 -6.07 3.47 -12.75
CA GLN A 341 -7.17 2.57 -12.43
C GLN A 341 -8.16 3.12 -11.39
N GLY A 342 -7.85 4.24 -10.73
CA GLY A 342 -8.64 4.77 -9.62
C GLY A 342 -8.46 4.02 -8.28
N ASP A 343 -7.47 3.15 -8.15
CA ASP A 343 -7.12 2.48 -6.89
C ASP A 343 -6.23 3.41 -6.04
N ILE A 344 -6.86 4.38 -5.39
CA ILE A 344 -6.18 5.40 -4.59
C ILE A 344 -5.49 4.79 -3.34
N GLU A 345 -6.05 3.73 -2.77
CA GLU A 345 -5.49 3.06 -1.59
C GLU A 345 -4.12 2.42 -1.93
N SER A 346 -4.08 1.59 -2.97
CA SER A 346 -2.83 0.99 -3.45
C SER A 346 -1.85 2.05 -3.97
N ALA A 347 -2.33 3.09 -4.64
CA ALA A 347 -1.49 4.19 -5.11
C ALA A 347 -0.77 4.88 -3.93
N ASN A 348 -1.51 5.22 -2.87
CA ASN A 348 -0.96 5.89 -1.70
C ASN A 348 0.01 5.00 -0.93
N ALA A 349 -0.31 3.73 -0.74
CA ALA A 349 0.58 2.77 -0.06
C ALA A 349 1.90 2.56 -0.83
N CYS A 350 1.82 2.41 -2.16
CA CYS A 350 2.99 2.33 -3.03
C CYS A 350 3.84 3.61 -2.99
N TYR A 351 3.19 4.77 -3.06
CA TYR A 351 3.85 6.07 -3.00
C TYR A 351 4.57 6.30 -1.66
N ASN A 352 3.96 5.88 -0.55
CA ASN A 352 4.57 6.01 0.77
C ASN A 352 5.86 5.18 0.90
N GLN A 353 5.88 3.95 0.38
CA GLN A 353 7.10 3.15 0.33
C GLN A 353 8.17 3.76 -0.59
N LEU A 354 7.76 4.28 -1.75
CA LEU A 354 8.65 5.01 -2.66
C LEU A 354 9.30 6.21 -1.94
N LYS A 355 8.50 7.01 -1.22
CA LYS A 355 8.99 8.17 -0.47
C LYS A 355 9.84 7.80 0.73
N ASP A 356 9.59 6.67 1.38
CA ASP A 356 10.49 6.12 2.39
C ASP A 356 11.88 5.81 1.82
N MET A 357 11.92 5.21 0.62
CA MET A 357 13.17 4.96 -0.10
C MET A 357 13.91 6.25 -0.46
N GLU A 358 13.20 7.25 -1.02
CA GLU A 358 13.78 8.57 -1.33
C GLU A 358 14.29 9.28 -0.07
N THR A 359 13.57 9.18 1.06
CA THR A 359 13.98 9.77 2.34
C THR A 359 15.29 9.18 2.86
N ARG A 360 15.48 7.85 2.72
CA ARG A 360 16.75 7.19 3.05
C ARG A 360 17.89 7.63 2.13
N ARG A 361 17.61 7.81 0.84
CA ARG A 361 18.57 8.37 -0.11
C ARG A 361 19.02 9.78 0.29
N TYR A 362 18.10 10.65 0.69
CA TYR A 362 18.46 11.99 1.18
C TYR A 362 19.33 11.94 2.44
N HIS A 363 19.04 11.02 3.36
CA HIS A 363 19.88 10.81 4.55
C HIS A 363 21.30 10.40 4.16
N HIS A 364 21.46 9.41 3.28
CA HIS A 364 22.77 8.97 2.77
C HIS A 364 23.52 10.10 2.05
N LEU A 365 22.85 10.86 1.18
CA LEU A 365 23.46 11.99 0.47
C LEU A 365 23.90 13.13 1.40
N TYR A 366 23.21 13.31 2.53
CA TYR A 366 23.61 14.24 3.58
C TYR A 366 24.84 13.74 4.33
N GLN A 367 24.90 12.44 4.67
CA GLN A 367 26.06 11.83 5.33
C GLN A 367 27.34 11.94 4.48
N LEU A 368 27.23 11.76 3.17
CA LEU A 368 28.38 11.88 2.25
C LEU A 368 28.89 13.31 2.13
N ASN A 369 27.98 14.29 2.02
CA ASN A 369 28.32 15.68 1.74
C ASN A 369 27.30 16.60 2.45
N PRO A 370 27.55 16.92 3.74
CA PRO A 370 26.62 17.71 4.55
C PRO A 370 26.37 19.09 3.97
N SER A 371 25.11 19.48 3.88
CA SER A 371 24.70 20.85 3.52
C SER A 371 23.33 21.14 4.13
N VAL A 372 23.06 22.41 4.40
CA VAL A 372 21.78 22.88 4.93
C VAL A 372 20.62 22.42 4.03
N HIS A 373 20.78 22.53 2.70
CA HIS A 373 19.77 22.10 1.74
C HIS A 373 19.43 20.60 1.85
N LYS A 374 20.44 19.72 1.92
CA LYS A 374 20.22 18.27 2.05
C LYS A 374 19.65 17.90 3.42
N TRP A 375 20.09 18.58 4.47
CA TRP A 375 19.55 18.39 5.81
C TRP A 375 18.06 18.71 5.86
N PHE A 376 17.66 19.86 5.29
CA PHE A 376 16.26 20.23 5.17
C PHE A 376 15.47 19.23 4.33
N ASN A 377 15.95 18.82 3.15
CA ASN A 377 15.24 17.83 2.32
C ASN A 377 14.99 16.50 3.07
N TRP A 378 15.99 16.03 3.81
CA TRP A 378 15.83 14.82 4.62
C TRP A 378 14.85 15.00 5.78
N ARG A 379 15.04 16.03 6.62
CA ARG A 379 14.21 16.26 7.81
C ARG A 379 12.79 16.66 7.46
N PHE A 380 12.62 17.45 6.40
CA PHE A 380 11.31 17.84 5.91
C PHE A 380 10.54 16.63 5.39
N ASN A 381 11.18 15.70 4.67
CA ASN A 381 10.52 14.45 4.28
C ASN A 381 10.13 13.58 5.49
N GLN A 382 10.97 13.48 6.53
CA GLN A 382 10.59 12.80 7.77
C GLN A 382 9.36 13.46 8.43
N PHE A 383 9.33 14.80 8.45
CA PHE A 383 8.19 15.54 8.95
C PHE A 383 6.93 15.27 8.12
N LEU A 384 7.01 15.33 6.78
CA LEU A 384 5.88 15.04 5.90
C LEU A 384 5.36 13.61 6.05
N LYS A 385 6.24 12.63 6.25
CA LYS A 385 5.84 11.24 6.56
C LYS A 385 4.93 11.20 7.79
N TYR A 386 5.36 11.84 8.87
CA TYR A 386 4.64 11.85 10.13
C TYR A 386 3.36 12.69 10.07
N PHE A 387 3.42 13.84 9.40
CA PHE A 387 2.33 14.82 9.39
C PHE A 387 1.19 14.44 8.43
N SER A 388 1.51 13.99 7.23
CA SER A 388 0.54 13.85 6.14
C SER A 388 0.71 12.59 5.31
N ALA A 389 1.54 11.63 5.76
CA ALA A 389 1.98 10.49 4.96
C ALA A 389 2.48 10.95 3.58
N TYR A 390 3.44 11.88 3.55
CA TYR A 390 3.94 12.51 2.33
C TYR A 390 2.88 13.20 1.47
N GLY A 391 1.79 13.67 2.09
CA GLY A 391 0.67 14.34 1.43
C GLY A 391 -0.44 13.40 0.96
N THR A 392 -0.34 12.09 1.19
CA THR A 392 -1.39 11.13 0.78
C THR A 392 -2.55 11.06 1.77
N ASN A 393 -2.41 11.58 3.00
CA ASN A 393 -3.43 11.51 4.04
C ASN A 393 -3.68 12.90 4.70
N PRO A 394 -4.64 13.69 4.21
CA PRO A 394 -4.98 14.99 4.79
C PRO A 394 -5.70 14.86 6.13
N VAL A 395 -6.41 13.76 6.38
CA VAL A 395 -7.08 13.52 7.67
C VAL A 395 -6.05 13.41 8.79
N GLN A 396 -4.93 12.74 8.55
CA GLN A 396 -3.81 12.68 9.49
C GLN A 396 -3.25 14.08 9.80
N SER A 397 -3.14 14.94 8.79
CA SER A 397 -2.70 16.34 8.97
C SER A 397 -3.66 17.15 9.84
N LEU A 398 -4.97 16.93 9.66
CA LEU A 398 -6.01 17.56 10.45
C LEU A 398 -5.95 17.11 11.91
N ILE A 399 -5.80 15.81 12.17
CA ILE A 399 -5.68 15.25 13.52
C ILE A 399 -4.47 15.86 14.25
N ILE A 400 -3.31 15.94 13.59
CA ILE A 400 -2.10 16.52 14.21
C ILE A 400 -2.28 18.04 14.46
N SER A 401 -2.97 18.73 13.57
CA SER A 401 -3.32 20.15 13.75
C SER A 401 -4.22 20.35 14.98
N MET A 402 -5.23 19.49 15.17
CA MET A 402 -6.09 19.52 16.36
C MET A 402 -5.30 19.29 17.66
N TRP A 403 -4.38 18.32 17.67
CA TRP A 403 -3.52 18.09 18.83
C TRP A 403 -2.59 19.27 19.12
N THR A 404 -2.11 19.95 18.08
CA THR A 404 -1.29 21.15 18.22
C THR A 404 -2.10 22.27 18.89
N ILE A 405 -3.33 22.51 18.46
CA ILE A 405 -4.26 23.47 19.09
C ILE A 405 -4.48 23.11 20.57
N LEU A 406 -4.77 21.85 20.88
CA LEU A 406 -4.98 21.45 22.27
C LEU A 406 -3.73 21.62 23.14
N LEU A 407 -2.54 21.37 22.60
CA LEU A 407 -1.27 21.58 23.28
C LEU A 407 -1.09 23.07 23.65
N PHE A 408 -1.29 23.98 22.70
CA PHE A 408 -1.18 25.42 22.96
C PHE A 408 -2.31 25.95 23.85
N ALA A 409 -3.53 25.43 23.71
CA ALA A 409 -4.63 25.74 24.64
C ALA A 409 -4.28 25.37 26.09
N ALA A 410 -3.62 24.22 26.32
CA ALA A 410 -3.14 23.83 27.64
C ALA A 410 -2.04 24.78 28.15
N VAL A 411 -1.16 25.26 27.27
CA VAL A 411 -0.16 26.28 27.61
C VAL A 411 -0.85 27.60 28.02
N TYR A 412 -1.79 28.11 27.22
CA TYR A 412 -2.53 29.34 27.53
C TYR A 412 -3.38 29.27 28.78
N PHE A 413 -3.84 28.07 29.14
CA PHE A 413 -4.55 27.86 30.40
C PHE A 413 -3.77 28.37 31.60
N PHE A 414 -2.44 28.37 31.58
CA PHE A 414 -1.64 28.89 32.70
C PHE A 414 -1.28 30.37 32.59
N PHE A 415 -1.54 31.01 31.45
CA PHE A 415 -1.22 32.42 31.21
C PHE A 415 -2.42 33.33 31.43
N TYR A 416 -2.13 34.61 31.68
CA TYR A 416 -3.14 35.64 31.83
C TYR A 416 -3.73 36.04 30.47
N SER A 417 -5.07 36.17 30.42
CA SER A 417 -5.82 36.65 29.27
C SER A 417 -6.72 37.82 29.67
N ASP A 418 -6.73 38.89 28.86
CA ASP A 418 -7.64 40.02 29.04
C ASP A 418 -9.12 39.62 28.82
N TRP A 419 -9.41 38.45 28.23
CA TRP A 419 -10.78 37.96 28.05
C TRP A 419 -11.43 37.43 29.33
N ASP A 420 -10.67 36.84 30.25
CA ASP A 420 -11.19 36.40 31.54
C ASP A 420 -10.82 37.34 32.70
N GLY A 421 -9.73 38.10 32.58
CA GLY A 421 -9.23 38.96 33.65
C GLY A 421 -8.78 38.18 34.89
N ILE A 422 -8.63 36.85 34.81
CA ILE A 422 -8.30 35.98 35.94
C ILE A 422 -6.79 36.04 36.17
N ASN A 423 -6.36 36.99 37.01
CA ASN A 423 -5.00 37.10 37.50
C ASN A 423 -4.89 36.83 39.01
N ARG A 424 -3.66 36.81 39.53
CA ARG A 424 -3.39 36.65 40.97
C ARG A 424 -4.11 37.72 41.81
N THR A 425 -4.16 38.95 41.32
CA THR A 425 -4.82 40.07 42.02
C THR A 425 -6.33 39.85 42.13
N PHE A 426 -6.98 39.33 41.08
CA PHE A 426 -8.39 38.94 41.07
C PHE A 426 -8.65 37.87 42.14
N LEU A 427 -7.86 36.78 42.16
CA LEU A 427 -8.02 35.72 43.15
C LEU A 427 -7.82 36.22 44.59
N ILE A 428 -6.84 37.10 44.82
CA ILE A 428 -6.64 37.73 46.13
C ILE A 428 -7.83 38.62 46.50
N LYS A 429 -8.39 39.39 45.56
CA LYS A 429 -9.58 40.23 45.79
C LYS A 429 -10.79 39.37 46.16
N GLN A 430 -11.03 38.27 45.44
CA GLN A 430 -12.14 37.35 45.75
C GLN A 430 -11.95 36.65 47.10
N HIS A 431 -10.73 36.19 47.41
CA HIS A 431 -10.43 35.60 48.72
C HIS A 431 -10.67 36.60 49.87
N ARG A 432 -10.27 37.87 49.71
CA ARG A 432 -10.53 38.91 50.70
C ARG A 432 -12.03 39.14 50.93
N LYS A 433 -12.86 39.11 49.88
CA LYS A 433 -14.32 39.21 50.00
C LYS A 433 -14.91 38.06 50.80
N ILE A 434 -14.48 36.83 50.53
CA ILE A 434 -14.88 35.66 51.32
C ILE A 434 -14.49 35.84 52.79
N MET A 435 -13.27 36.30 53.07
CA MET A 435 -12.84 36.59 54.45
C MET A 435 -13.70 37.67 55.13
N GLN A 436 -14.08 38.72 54.40
CA GLN A 436 -14.94 39.79 54.92
C GLN A 436 -16.36 39.29 55.20
N TYR A 437 -16.93 38.47 54.31
CA TYR A 437 -18.23 37.85 54.49
C TYR A 437 -18.30 37.04 55.79
N PHE A 438 -17.27 36.25 56.12
CA PHE A 438 -17.25 35.50 57.38
C PHE A 438 -16.98 36.35 58.65
N ARG A 439 -16.39 37.53 58.50
CA ARG A 439 -15.97 38.39 59.63
C ARG A 439 -16.98 39.48 59.98
N SER A 440 -17.84 39.87 59.06
CA SER A 440 -18.80 40.96 59.20
C SER A 440 -20.23 40.45 59.38
N GLU A 441 -21.15 41.35 59.70
CA GLU A 441 -22.60 41.08 59.68
C GLU A 441 -23.24 41.34 58.31
N GLN A 442 -22.43 41.65 57.30
CA GLN A 442 -22.88 41.94 55.94
C GLN A 442 -23.38 40.66 55.27
N ARG A 443 -24.51 40.77 54.55
CA ARG A 443 -25.11 39.70 53.75
C ARG A 443 -24.43 39.61 52.39
N LEU A 444 -24.58 38.47 51.70
CA LEU A 444 -24.10 38.30 50.31
C LEU A 444 -24.65 39.38 49.37
N GLU A 445 -25.90 39.81 49.59
CA GLU A 445 -26.55 40.90 48.85
C GLU A 445 -25.83 42.23 49.05
N ASP A 446 -25.27 42.50 50.24
CA ASP A 446 -24.58 43.76 50.54
C ASP A 446 -23.24 43.83 49.78
N PHE A 447 -22.48 42.74 49.74
CA PHE A 447 -21.25 42.65 48.93
C PHE A 447 -21.52 42.82 47.43
N TYR A 448 -22.63 42.25 46.94
CA TYR A 448 -23.04 42.45 45.55
C TYR A 448 -23.49 43.89 45.30
N ALA A 449 -24.29 44.47 46.19
CA ALA A 449 -24.75 45.84 46.06
C ALA A 449 -23.57 46.81 46.01
N GLU A 450 -22.63 46.71 46.96
CA GLU A 450 -21.43 47.56 47.05
C GLU A 450 -20.58 47.57 45.76
N ASP A 451 -20.35 46.42 45.13
CA ASP A 451 -19.59 46.31 43.88
C ASP A 451 -20.27 47.00 42.69
N TYR A 452 -21.58 47.19 42.73
CA TYR A 452 -22.39 47.68 41.61
C TYR A 452 -23.22 48.94 41.95
N ILE A 453 -22.90 49.64 43.05
CA ILE A 453 -23.58 50.89 43.45
C ILE A 453 -23.52 51.93 42.31
N GLU A 454 -22.37 52.06 41.64
CA GLU A 454 -22.17 53.04 40.56
C GLU A 454 -23.03 52.71 39.34
N ASP A 455 -23.08 51.44 38.92
CA ASP A 455 -23.93 50.98 37.82
C ASP A 455 -25.42 51.19 38.13
N ILE A 456 -25.84 50.86 39.36
CA ILE A 456 -27.22 51.05 39.82
C ILE A 456 -27.60 52.53 39.82
N LYS A 457 -26.70 53.41 40.28
CA LYS A 457 -26.89 54.87 40.21
C LYS A 457 -26.98 55.35 38.77
N PHE A 458 -26.05 54.93 37.91
CA PHE A 458 -26.07 55.26 36.49
C PHE A 458 -27.38 54.86 35.81
N PHE A 459 -27.91 53.66 36.06
CA PHE A 459 -29.20 53.25 35.50
C PHE A 459 -30.38 54.04 36.09
N ALA A 460 -30.31 54.41 37.36
CA ALA A 460 -31.34 55.24 37.99
C ALA A 460 -31.35 56.65 37.39
N ASP A 461 -30.18 57.24 37.17
CA ASP A 461 -29.99 58.53 36.52
C ASP A 461 -30.46 58.48 35.06
N TYR A 462 -30.09 57.44 34.31
CA TYR A 462 -30.57 57.22 32.94
C TYR A 462 -32.11 57.18 32.86
N LYS A 463 -32.77 56.49 33.79
CA LYS A 463 -34.25 56.49 33.86
C LYS A 463 -34.83 57.86 34.22
N LYS A 464 -34.13 58.62 35.05
CA LYS A 464 -34.54 59.97 35.45
C LYS A 464 -34.42 60.92 34.25
N GLU A 465 -33.29 60.93 33.57
CA GLU A 465 -33.04 61.67 32.32
C GLU A 465 -34.10 61.35 31.26
N MET A 466 -34.42 60.08 31.06
CA MET A 466 -35.47 59.65 30.14
C MET A 466 -36.88 60.18 30.49
N LYS A 467 -37.18 60.37 31.78
CA LYS A 467 -38.47 60.88 32.24
C LYS A 467 -38.55 62.40 32.15
N GLU A 468 -37.45 63.09 32.47
CA GLU A 468 -37.34 64.54 32.41
C GLU A 468 -37.34 65.03 30.96
N SER A 469 -36.63 64.33 30.08
CA SER A 469 -36.54 64.64 28.64
C SER A 469 -37.77 64.21 27.84
N LYS A 470 -38.86 63.77 28.50
CA LYS A 470 -40.06 63.21 27.84
C LYS A 470 -40.74 64.20 26.89
N HIS A 471 -40.60 65.49 27.16
CA HIS A 471 -41.16 66.59 26.36
C HIS A 471 -40.14 67.21 25.40
N GLU A 472 -38.87 66.86 25.53
CA GLU A 472 -37.75 67.40 24.74
C GLU A 472 -37.28 66.42 23.64
N LEU A 473 -37.65 65.14 23.74
CA LEU A 473 -37.24 64.09 22.81
C LEU A 473 -38.43 63.45 22.07
N PRO A 474 -38.23 63.00 20.81
CA PRO A 474 -39.21 62.21 20.08
C PRO A 474 -39.61 60.90 20.81
N VAL A 475 -40.89 60.54 20.72
CA VAL A 475 -41.49 59.37 21.41
C VAL A 475 -40.76 58.05 21.11
N PHE A 476 -40.25 57.86 19.90
CA PHE A 476 -39.56 56.62 19.53
C PHE A 476 -38.21 56.45 20.25
N ILE A 477 -37.49 57.54 20.56
CA ILE A 477 -36.23 57.49 21.33
C ILE A 477 -36.52 57.04 22.77
N ILE A 478 -37.58 57.59 23.36
CA ILE A 478 -38.03 57.20 24.71
C ILE A 478 -38.53 55.75 24.72
N LEU A 479 -39.21 55.31 23.66
CA LEU A 479 -39.69 53.94 23.51
C LEU A 479 -38.54 52.93 23.43
N LEU A 480 -37.45 53.26 22.72
CA LEU A 480 -36.25 52.42 22.62
C LEU A 480 -35.39 52.42 23.89
N GLY A 481 -35.37 53.51 24.66
CA GLY A 481 -34.64 53.55 25.94
C GLY A 481 -35.26 52.67 27.03
N LYS A 482 -36.57 52.41 26.99
CA LYS A 482 -37.27 51.59 27.99
C LYS A 482 -36.81 50.12 28.03
N PRO A 483 -36.75 49.38 26.90
CA PRO A 483 -36.20 48.03 26.91
C PRO A 483 -34.72 48.04 27.28
N LEU A 484 -33.97 49.07 26.89
CA LEU A 484 -32.55 49.19 27.28
C LEU A 484 -32.38 49.28 28.80
N TYR A 485 -33.11 50.17 29.47
CA TYR A 485 -33.12 50.27 30.94
C TYR A 485 -33.57 48.95 31.62
N LEU A 486 -34.61 48.32 31.07
CA LEU A 486 -35.13 47.06 31.62
C LEU A 486 -34.08 45.94 31.53
N LEU A 487 -33.44 45.79 30.37
CA LEU A 487 -32.35 44.82 30.14
C LEU A 487 -31.14 45.11 31.02
N SER A 488 -30.81 46.38 31.25
CA SER A 488 -29.70 46.76 32.14
C SER A 488 -29.98 46.36 33.59
N ILE A 489 -31.21 46.51 34.09
CA ILE A 489 -31.54 46.24 35.49
C ILE A 489 -31.92 44.79 35.77
N ILE A 490 -32.41 44.04 34.78
CA ILE A 490 -32.92 42.67 35.00
C ILE A 490 -31.85 41.76 35.60
N LYS A 491 -30.60 41.88 35.12
CA LYS A 491 -29.45 41.13 35.65
C LYS A 491 -29.23 41.42 37.13
N HIS A 492 -29.22 42.69 37.53
CA HIS A 492 -29.02 43.09 38.92
C HIS A 492 -30.16 42.63 39.82
N LYS A 493 -31.42 42.74 39.37
CA LYS A 493 -32.58 42.26 40.15
C LYS A 493 -32.56 40.75 40.36
N ILE A 494 -32.25 39.98 39.32
CA ILE A 494 -32.17 38.51 39.40
C ILE A 494 -31.02 38.11 40.34
N LEU A 495 -29.84 38.72 40.21
CA LEU A 495 -28.70 38.41 41.07
C LEU A 495 -28.96 38.80 42.53
N SER A 496 -29.49 40.00 42.82
CA SER A 496 -29.88 40.41 44.18
C SER A 496 -30.89 39.42 44.78
N PHE A 497 -31.89 39.00 43.99
CA PHE A 497 -32.88 38.02 44.42
C PHE A 497 -32.23 36.66 44.76
N ILE A 498 -31.32 36.17 43.91
CA ILE A 498 -30.60 34.92 44.13
C ILE A 498 -29.74 35.03 45.38
N TYR A 499 -28.89 36.06 45.49
CA TYR A 499 -28.01 36.26 46.65
C TYR A 499 -28.77 36.32 47.97
N ARG A 500 -29.90 37.02 47.99
CA ARG A 500 -30.79 37.09 49.15
C ARG A 500 -31.41 35.74 49.53
N ARG A 501 -31.73 34.90 48.53
CA ARG A 501 -32.28 33.55 48.75
C ARG A 501 -31.22 32.53 49.13
N THR A 502 -29.99 32.73 48.69
CA THR A 502 -28.82 31.88 48.98
C THR A 502 -28.03 32.35 50.20
N GLU A 503 -28.58 33.24 51.01
CA GLU A 503 -27.96 33.71 52.26
C GLU A 503 -27.84 32.55 53.26
N ILE A 504 -26.62 32.06 53.44
CA ILE A 504 -26.32 30.89 54.29
C ILE A 504 -25.84 31.31 55.68
N LEU A 505 -25.22 32.50 55.77
CA LEU A 505 -24.64 33.05 57.00
C LEU A 505 -25.66 33.98 57.68
N GLN A 506 -25.88 33.81 58.98
CA GLN A 506 -26.79 34.65 59.77
C GLN A 506 -26.02 35.26 60.95
N GLY A 507 -25.17 36.25 60.65
CA GLY A 507 -24.24 36.89 61.61
C GLY A 507 -22.79 36.45 61.43
N ARG A 508 -21.87 36.86 62.32
CA ARG A 508 -20.44 36.55 62.15
C ARG A 508 -20.16 35.07 62.40
N TRP A 509 -19.13 34.53 61.74
CA TRP A 509 -18.71 33.13 61.91
C TRP A 509 -18.51 32.73 63.38
N ILE A 510 -17.95 33.63 64.19
CA ILE A 510 -17.65 33.41 65.61
C ILE A 510 -18.94 33.14 66.41
N ASP A 511 -20.02 33.84 66.06
CA ASP A 511 -21.30 33.87 66.78
C ASP A 511 -22.20 32.64 66.47
N LEU A 512 -21.78 31.77 65.54
CA LEU A 512 -22.52 30.56 65.17
C LEU A 512 -22.32 29.39 66.15
N LYS A 513 -23.40 28.63 66.40
CA LYS A 513 -23.37 27.34 67.12
C LYS A 513 -22.59 26.27 66.35
N SER A 514 -21.95 25.32 67.04
CA SER A 514 -21.05 24.32 66.44
C SER A 514 -21.66 23.51 65.29
N ALA A 515 -22.91 23.04 65.41
CA ALA A 515 -23.58 22.30 64.33
C ALA A 515 -23.84 23.17 63.08
N ARG A 516 -24.19 24.45 63.29
CA ARG A 516 -24.40 25.41 62.19
C ARG A 516 -23.09 25.78 61.51
N LYS A 517 -21.98 25.91 62.26
CA LYS A 517 -20.63 26.10 61.72
C LYS A 517 -20.27 25.00 60.72
N VAL A 518 -20.48 23.73 61.08
CA VAL A 518 -20.18 22.59 60.18
C VAL A 518 -21.02 22.65 58.90
N PHE A 519 -22.33 22.88 59.01
CA PHE A 519 -23.21 23.01 57.84
C PHE A 519 -22.76 24.15 56.91
N VAL A 520 -22.54 25.34 57.45
CA VAL A 520 -22.11 26.52 56.69
C VAL A 520 -20.74 26.27 56.03
N ALA A 521 -19.79 25.64 56.74
CA ALA A 521 -18.48 25.29 56.17
C ALA A 521 -18.60 24.33 54.99
N ILE A 522 -19.40 23.26 55.09
CA ILE A 522 -19.59 22.29 54.01
C ILE A 522 -20.22 22.96 52.80
N THR A 523 -21.32 23.71 53.00
CA THR A 523 -22.04 24.36 51.90
C THR A 523 -21.15 25.40 51.20
N VAL A 524 -20.46 26.27 51.95
CA VAL A 524 -19.59 27.28 51.34
C VAL A 524 -18.39 26.63 50.65
N SER A 525 -17.78 25.59 51.24
CA SER A 525 -16.68 24.86 50.59
C SER A 525 -17.13 24.24 49.26
N PHE A 526 -18.32 23.62 49.24
CA PHE A 526 -18.91 23.08 48.02
C PHE A 526 -19.17 24.16 46.96
N SER A 527 -19.73 25.31 47.35
CA SER A 527 -19.92 26.46 46.46
C SER A 527 -18.60 27.01 45.92
N ILE A 528 -17.55 27.07 46.73
CA ILE A 528 -16.21 27.49 46.30
C ILE A 528 -15.64 26.48 45.29
N ILE A 529 -15.78 25.17 45.53
CA ILE A 529 -15.34 24.13 44.58
C ILE A 529 -16.05 24.28 43.24
N ILE A 530 -17.38 24.43 43.25
CA ILE A 530 -18.15 24.68 42.03
C ILE A 530 -17.66 25.95 41.31
N TYR A 531 -17.41 27.03 42.04
CA TYR A 531 -16.92 28.28 41.47
C TYR A 531 -15.51 28.13 40.87
N ILE A 532 -14.61 27.39 41.52
CA ILE A 532 -13.28 27.09 40.98
C ILE A 532 -13.39 26.24 39.70
N ILE A 533 -14.27 25.23 39.67
CA ILE A 533 -14.53 24.43 38.48
C ILE A 533 -15.08 25.33 37.36
N TYR A 534 -16.03 26.21 37.67
CA TYR A 534 -16.57 27.18 36.71
C TYR A 534 -15.47 28.09 36.14
N LEU A 535 -14.61 28.67 37.00
CA LEU A 535 -13.48 29.48 36.55
C LEU A 535 -12.51 28.67 35.70
N GLY A 536 -12.23 27.42 36.08
CA GLY A 536 -11.43 26.49 35.29
C GLY A 536 -12.03 26.23 33.91
N LEU A 537 -13.34 25.99 33.81
CA LEU A 537 -14.03 25.79 32.54
C LEU A 537 -14.01 27.03 31.66
N VAL A 538 -14.32 28.21 32.20
CA VAL A 538 -14.24 29.48 31.46
C VAL A 538 -12.82 29.71 30.94
N ARG A 539 -11.82 29.46 31.78
CA ARG A 539 -10.42 29.61 31.40
C ARG A 539 -10.00 28.60 30.34
N ALA A 540 -10.45 27.35 30.42
CA ALA A 540 -10.21 26.33 29.40
C ALA A 540 -10.84 26.71 28.04
N LEU A 541 -12.08 27.20 28.05
CA LEU A 541 -12.77 27.66 26.83
C LEU A 541 -12.08 28.88 26.21
N ASN A 542 -11.67 29.86 27.03
CA ASN A 542 -10.97 31.04 26.54
C ASN A 542 -9.58 30.69 25.98
N SER A 543 -8.86 29.79 26.64
CA SER A 543 -7.55 29.32 26.20
C SER A 543 -7.63 28.53 24.89
N THR A 544 -8.67 27.70 24.75
CA THR A 544 -8.95 26.96 23.52
C THR A 544 -9.33 27.91 22.39
N THR A 545 -10.22 28.88 22.65
CA THR A 545 -10.60 29.91 21.68
C THR A 545 -9.41 30.73 21.21
N LEU A 546 -8.51 31.09 22.15
CA LEU A 546 -7.29 31.82 21.84
C LEU A 546 -6.38 31.01 20.91
N SER A 547 -6.17 29.72 21.21
CA SER A 547 -5.35 28.82 20.40
C SER A 547 -5.94 28.59 19.01
N ILE A 548 -7.25 28.34 18.91
CA ILE A 548 -7.94 28.21 17.61
C ILE A 548 -7.74 29.47 16.77
N ASN A 549 -7.94 30.65 17.37
CA ASN A 549 -7.77 31.91 16.67
C ASN A 549 -6.31 32.08 16.22
N ALA A 550 -5.35 31.92 17.14
CA ALA A 550 -3.93 32.03 16.84
C ALA A 550 -3.51 31.10 15.70
N PHE A 551 -3.87 29.82 15.77
CA PHE A 551 -3.55 28.80 14.79
C PHE A 551 -4.17 29.08 13.42
N SER A 552 -5.45 29.45 13.36
CA SER A 552 -6.18 29.60 12.10
C SER A 552 -5.94 30.94 11.40
N THR A 553 -5.70 32.01 12.16
CA THR A 553 -5.61 33.38 11.62
C THR A 553 -4.21 33.97 11.73
N LEU A 554 -3.15 33.19 11.96
CA LEU A 554 -1.80 33.72 12.27
C LEU A 554 -1.78 34.64 13.51
N GLY A 555 -2.81 34.59 14.35
CA GLY A 555 -3.01 35.54 15.44
C GLY A 555 -3.46 36.94 14.99
N PHE A 556 -3.99 37.10 13.78
CA PHE A 556 -4.61 38.36 13.36
C PHE A 556 -5.88 38.64 14.18
N GLY A 557 -5.90 39.79 14.86
CA GLY A 557 -6.99 40.23 15.75
C GLY A 557 -6.46 40.83 17.06
N ALA A 558 -7.37 41.23 17.96
CA ALA A 558 -6.98 41.68 19.30
C ALA A 558 -6.48 40.47 20.12
N ILE A 559 -5.17 40.26 20.15
CA ILE A 559 -4.54 39.23 20.98
C ILE A 559 -4.63 39.69 22.45
N PRO A 560 -5.45 39.06 23.30
CA PRO A 560 -5.71 39.49 24.68
C PRO A 560 -4.58 39.07 25.64
N VAL A 561 -3.38 38.80 25.15
CA VAL A 561 -2.26 38.31 25.96
C VAL A 561 -1.06 39.25 25.87
N LYS A 562 -0.36 39.41 27.00
CA LYS A 562 0.72 40.38 27.19
C LYS A 562 2.02 39.68 27.59
N GLY A 563 3.16 40.27 27.23
CA GLY A 563 4.47 39.73 27.59
C GLY A 563 4.82 38.43 26.84
N ALA A 564 5.38 37.44 27.55
CA ALA A 564 5.89 36.20 26.96
C ALA A 564 4.83 35.37 26.21
N SER A 565 3.58 35.35 26.69
CA SER A 565 2.49 34.60 26.06
C SER A 565 2.17 35.12 24.65
N ARG A 566 2.38 36.42 24.38
CA ARG A 566 2.21 36.99 23.04
C ARG A 566 3.17 36.39 22.02
N TYR A 567 4.42 36.13 22.41
CA TYR A 567 5.40 35.50 21.51
C TYR A 567 5.07 34.03 21.25
N ILE A 568 4.54 33.32 22.26
CA ILE A 568 4.02 31.95 22.10
C ILE A 568 2.87 31.94 21.09
N THR A 569 1.95 32.90 21.17
CA THR A 569 0.84 33.07 20.21
C THR A 569 1.30 33.34 18.79
N ILE A 570 2.33 34.18 18.60
CA ILE A 570 2.91 34.41 17.27
C ILE A 570 3.54 33.13 16.71
N LEU A 571 4.26 32.38 17.55
CA LEU A 571 4.89 31.12 17.14
C LEU A 571 3.85 30.05 16.77
N GLU A 572 2.78 29.93 17.56
CA GLU A 572 1.66 29.06 17.22
C GLU A 572 1.01 29.48 15.91
N GLY A 573 0.78 30.77 15.68
CA GLY A 573 0.21 31.26 14.43
C GLY A 573 1.07 30.91 13.22
N PHE A 574 2.39 31.09 13.32
CA PHE A 574 3.32 30.66 12.27
C PHE A 574 3.25 29.15 12.00
N LEU A 575 3.21 28.33 13.05
CA LEU A 575 3.03 26.88 12.92
C LEU A 575 1.69 26.54 12.26
N GLY A 576 0.60 27.16 12.70
CA GLY A 576 -0.74 26.94 12.16
C GLY A 576 -0.82 27.25 10.67
N TRP A 577 -0.30 28.40 10.24
CA TRP A 577 -0.19 28.74 8.82
C TRP A 577 0.60 27.72 8.01
N PHE A 578 1.74 27.27 8.53
CA PHE A 578 2.57 26.27 7.86
C PHE A 578 1.85 24.91 7.74
N LEU A 579 1.23 24.44 8.81
CA LEU A 579 0.51 23.17 8.84
C LEU A 579 -0.73 23.21 7.95
N LEU A 580 -1.50 24.30 7.98
CA LEU A 580 -2.65 24.52 7.11
C LEU A 580 -2.23 24.57 5.63
N SER A 581 -1.10 25.19 5.31
CA SER A 581 -0.57 25.21 3.94
C SER A 581 -0.26 23.80 3.43
N ILE A 582 0.37 22.94 4.25
CA ILE A 582 0.66 21.55 3.88
C ILE A 582 -0.64 20.74 3.77
N PHE A 583 -1.59 20.95 4.68
CA PHE A 583 -2.91 20.34 4.59
C PHE A 583 -3.61 20.71 3.27
N SER A 584 -3.63 22.00 2.90
CA SER A 584 -4.21 22.45 1.63
C SER A 584 -3.53 21.82 0.42
N VAL A 585 -2.19 21.72 0.42
CA VAL A 585 -1.46 21.04 -0.66
C VAL A 585 -1.79 19.55 -0.72
N SER A 586 -1.90 18.87 0.42
CA SER A 586 -2.30 17.46 0.49
C SER A 586 -3.74 17.26 -0.04
N LEU A 587 -4.66 18.13 0.35
CA LEU A 587 -6.05 18.10 -0.09
C LEU A 587 -6.18 18.39 -1.59
N ILE A 588 -5.47 19.41 -2.10
CA ILE A 588 -5.40 19.70 -3.54
C ILE A 588 -4.79 18.51 -4.28
N SER A 589 -3.73 17.90 -3.74
CA SER A 589 -3.11 16.72 -4.35
C SER A 589 -4.11 15.58 -4.47
N GLN A 590 -4.91 15.31 -3.44
CA GLN A 590 -5.99 14.30 -3.50
C GLN A 590 -7.11 14.69 -4.46
N MET A 591 -7.52 15.95 -4.49
CA MET A 591 -8.55 16.42 -5.42
C MET A 591 -8.11 16.34 -6.88
N LEU A 592 -6.83 16.57 -7.16
CA LEU A 592 -6.21 16.37 -8.48
C LEU A 592 -5.84 14.90 -8.75
N GLN A 593 -6.02 14.01 -7.77
CA GLN A 593 -5.84 12.57 -7.92
C GLN A 593 -7.13 11.86 -8.35
N ASN A 594 -8.29 12.43 -8.02
CA ASN A 594 -9.59 12.10 -8.61
C ASN A 594 -9.77 12.83 -9.95
#